data_AF-A0A3B9JD78-F1
#
_entry.id   AF-A0A3B9JD78-F1
#
_cell.length_a   1.000
_cell.length_b   1.000
_cell.length_c   1.000
_cell.angle_alpha   90.00
_cell.angle_beta   90.00
_cell.angle_gamma   90.00
#
_symmetry.space_group_name_H-M   'P 1'
#
loop_
_entity.id
_entity.type
_entity.pdbx_description
1 polymer ?
#
loop_
_entity_poly.entity_id
_entity_poly.type
_entity_poly.pdbx_seq_one_letter_code
_entity_poly.pdbx_strand_id
1 'polypeptide(L)'
;MNKLQKFWRLLTIAAIMASALNLGLMPANIAQAAHFNVASFTGTNYAQDFNTLATTGPAAWANDSTLSGWYLVTDLTPSVTTYQVSNGSSTTGGFHGFGTASASDRALGGVPSNAYWGASGTGKGYIGLTLQNTTGLNISDLAVSYTGEQWRNGGNTTAHSLVFEYKISATAPADASAFNTSSTGWTAVTSLNFTGPIATATAGALDGNLPANQASLSANITGLNILSNEYVLLRWMDLNDSGNDHGLAVDDLNIVATTFTPLPSLSINDVSVTEGDAGTTSASFTVTLSEAAPAGGVSFDIATSDGTATIADNDYDANSATGATIAEGATTYSFDVTVNGDTDI
;
A
#
# COMPACT_ATOMS: atom_id res chain seq x y z
N MET A 1 5.33 32.49 -50.70
CA MET A 1 6.20 32.60 -49.51
C MET A 1 5.58 31.69 -48.45
N ASN A 2 6.36 30.77 -47.89
CA ASN A 2 5.86 29.72 -46.99
C ASN A 2 5.20 30.36 -45.76
N LYS A 3 3.91 30.06 -45.58
CA LYS A 3 3.05 30.56 -44.50
C LYS A 3 3.55 30.01 -43.17
N LEU A 4 3.86 30.90 -42.22
CA LEU A 4 4.20 30.52 -40.86
C LEU A 4 2.94 29.92 -40.22
N GLN A 5 3.00 28.68 -39.76
CA GLN A 5 2.02 28.19 -38.79
C GLN A 5 2.33 28.89 -37.46
N LYS A 6 1.56 29.91 -37.07
CA LYS A 6 1.57 30.38 -35.68
C LYS A 6 1.11 29.19 -34.82
N PHE A 7 2.02 28.64 -34.01
CA PHE A 7 1.71 27.54 -33.09
C PHE A 7 0.93 28.11 -31.90
N TRP A 8 -0.33 27.72 -31.77
CA TRP A 8 -1.19 28.11 -30.65
C TRP A 8 -0.81 27.28 -29.43
N ARG A 9 0.17 27.74 -28.66
CA ARG A 9 0.45 27.20 -27.32
C ARG A 9 -0.23 28.09 -26.29
N LEU A 10 -1.40 27.66 -25.83
CA LEU A 10 -2.02 28.24 -24.64
C LEU A 10 -1.12 27.89 -23.44
N LEU A 11 -0.38 28.86 -22.92
CA LEU A 11 0.43 28.67 -21.73
C LEU A 11 -0.36 29.15 -20.50
N THR A 12 -0.47 28.24 -19.53
CA THR A 12 -0.91 28.40 -18.13
C THR A 12 -2.38 28.12 -17.82
N ILE A 13 -2.68 26.83 -17.61
CA ILE A 13 -3.74 26.41 -16.69
C ILE A 13 -3.24 26.70 -15.28
N ALA A 14 -3.88 27.62 -14.55
CA ALA A 14 -3.71 27.74 -13.10
C ALA A 14 -4.54 26.63 -12.42
N ALA A 15 -4.04 25.40 -12.47
CA ALA A 15 -4.58 24.33 -11.65
C ALA A 15 -4.04 24.54 -10.23
N ILE A 16 -4.90 24.81 -9.26
CA ILE A 16 -4.57 24.59 -7.86
C ILE A 16 -4.52 23.06 -7.67
N MET A 17 -3.39 22.48 -8.05
CA MET A 17 -3.05 21.09 -7.79
C MET A 17 -2.39 21.00 -6.41
N ALA A 18 -3.02 20.29 -5.50
CA ALA A 18 -2.30 19.66 -4.40
C ALA A 18 -1.46 18.53 -5.01
N SER A 19 -0.15 18.63 -4.84
CA SER A 19 0.89 17.81 -5.45
C SER A 19 0.89 16.34 -5.01
N ALA A 20 1.18 15.43 -5.94
CA ALA A 20 2.30 14.50 -5.83
C ALA A 20 2.79 14.08 -7.22
N LEU A 21 4.05 14.36 -7.49
CA LEU A 21 4.79 13.97 -8.70
C LEU A 21 5.42 12.59 -8.45
N ASN A 22 5.33 11.66 -9.41
CA ASN A 22 6.47 10.80 -9.69
C ASN A 22 6.45 10.33 -11.16
N LEU A 23 7.51 10.68 -11.90
CA LEU A 23 7.77 10.23 -13.26
C LEU A 23 8.47 8.87 -13.20
N GLY A 24 7.94 7.88 -13.92
CA GLY A 24 8.63 6.62 -14.18
C GLY A 24 8.05 5.97 -15.43
N LEU A 25 8.66 6.21 -16.58
CA LEU A 25 8.42 5.45 -17.80
C LEU A 25 8.76 3.98 -17.53
N MET A 26 7.78 3.07 -17.59
CA MET A 26 8.04 1.64 -17.62
C MET A 26 8.11 1.16 -19.07
N PRO A 27 9.15 0.42 -19.48
CA PRO A 27 9.13 -0.30 -20.74
C PRO A 27 8.17 -1.49 -20.64
N ALA A 28 7.34 -1.65 -21.68
CA ALA A 28 6.52 -2.84 -21.87
C ALA A 28 7.41 -4.07 -22.05
N ASN A 29 7.49 -4.89 -21.01
CA ASN A 29 7.81 -6.32 -21.05
C ASN A 29 7.50 -6.92 -19.68
N ILE A 30 6.24 -7.26 -19.43
CA ILE A 30 5.91 -8.17 -18.33
C ILE A 30 5.85 -9.57 -18.93
N ALA A 31 6.96 -10.29 -18.83
CA ALA A 31 6.87 -11.73 -18.72
C ALA A 31 5.95 -12.01 -17.53
N GLN A 32 4.85 -12.72 -17.77
CA GLN A 32 3.95 -13.20 -16.72
C GLN A 32 4.77 -14.07 -15.76
N ALA A 33 5.30 -13.47 -14.69
CA ALA A 33 5.83 -14.22 -13.57
C ALA A 33 4.68 -15.09 -13.06
N ALA A 34 4.98 -16.36 -12.78
CA ALA A 34 4.03 -17.33 -12.26
C ALA A 34 3.16 -16.66 -11.18
N HIS A 35 1.84 -16.79 -11.31
CA HIS A 35 0.89 -16.27 -10.33
C HIS A 35 1.32 -16.72 -8.91
N PHE A 36 1.87 -15.79 -8.15
CA PHE A 36 2.02 -15.93 -6.71
C PHE A 36 0.61 -16.00 -6.11
N ASN A 37 0.37 -16.93 -5.18
CA ASN A 37 -0.91 -17.03 -4.48
C ASN A 37 -0.93 -16.02 -3.33
N VAL A 38 -0.59 -14.76 -3.61
CA VAL A 38 -0.58 -13.69 -2.60
C VAL A 38 -1.99 -13.53 -2.05
N ALA A 39 -2.09 -13.35 -0.74
CA ALA A 39 -3.36 -13.01 -0.13
C ALA A 39 -3.93 -11.73 -0.74
N SER A 40 -5.24 -11.68 -0.90
CA SER A 40 -5.93 -10.53 -1.47
C SER A 40 -7.14 -10.18 -0.63
N PHE A 41 -7.58 -8.93 -0.73
CA PHE A 41 -8.84 -8.52 -0.13
C PHE A 41 -10.00 -9.29 -0.81
N THR A 42 -10.82 -9.97 -0.02
CA THR A 42 -12.09 -10.54 -0.49
C THR A 42 -13.15 -9.46 -0.37
N GLY A 43 -13.42 -8.76 -1.46
CA GLY A 43 -14.11 -7.47 -1.36
C GLY A 43 -13.19 -6.45 -0.68
N THR A 44 -13.54 -5.98 0.51
CA THR A 44 -12.69 -5.08 1.30
C THR A 44 -12.10 -5.73 2.56
N ASN A 45 -12.39 -7.00 2.84
CA ASN A 45 -11.94 -7.66 4.06
C ASN A 45 -10.85 -8.70 3.80
N TYR A 46 -9.92 -8.82 4.74
CA TYR A 46 -8.98 -9.93 4.86
C TYR A 46 -8.96 -10.40 6.31
N ALA A 47 -8.97 -11.72 6.53
CA ALA A 47 -8.85 -12.30 7.85
C ALA A 47 -7.92 -13.52 7.87
N GLN A 48 -7.22 -13.72 8.98
CA GLN A 48 -6.39 -14.89 9.25
C GLN A 48 -6.46 -15.21 10.75
N ASP A 49 -6.99 -16.39 11.06
CA ASP A 49 -7.10 -16.93 12.42
C ASP A 49 -6.03 -18.00 12.72
N PHE A 50 -5.17 -18.31 11.75
CA PHE A 50 -4.11 -19.33 11.81
C PHE A 50 -4.53 -20.74 12.23
N ASN A 51 -5.83 -21.01 12.37
CA ASN A 51 -6.39 -22.27 12.88
C ASN A 51 -6.14 -23.46 11.93
N THR A 52 -5.66 -23.19 10.73
CA THR A 52 -5.20 -24.20 9.77
C THR A 52 -3.76 -24.63 9.96
N LEU A 53 -2.99 -24.01 10.88
CA LEU A 53 -1.66 -24.46 11.24
C LEU A 53 -1.69 -25.85 11.89
N ALA A 54 -0.58 -26.58 11.77
CA ALA A 54 -0.46 -27.95 12.21
C ALA A 54 -0.57 -28.06 13.74
N THR A 55 -1.22 -29.14 14.20
CA THR A 55 -1.35 -29.50 15.62
C THR A 55 -0.30 -30.53 16.08
N THR A 56 0.58 -30.95 15.18
CA THR A 56 1.73 -31.83 15.45
C THR A 56 2.96 -31.32 14.71
N GLY A 57 4.11 -31.24 15.39
CA GLY A 57 5.32 -30.63 14.85
C GLY A 57 6.59 -31.46 15.03
N PRO A 58 7.71 -31.02 14.42
CA PRO A 58 7.82 -29.83 13.57
C PRO A 58 7.05 -29.99 12.26
N ALA A 59 6.49 -28.89 11.76
CA ALA A 59 5.70 -28.85 10.54
C ALA A 59 6.44 -28.08 9.44
N ALA A 60 6.18 -28.46 8.19
CA ALA A 60 6.75 -27.77 7.04
C ALA A 60 6.17 -26.34 6.91
N TRP A 61 7.03 -25.39 6.58
CA TRP A 61 6.66 -24.03 6.21
C TRP A 61 7.13 -23.75 4.79
N ALA A 62 6.26 -23.13 4.00
CA ALA A 62 6.57 -22.55 2.71
C ALA A 62 5.93 -21.16 2.66
N ASN A 63 6.78 -20.13 2.51
CA ASN A 63 6.34 -18.75 2.36
C ASN A 63 5.35 -18.63 1.19
N ASP A 64 4.27 -17.87 1.38
CA ASP A 64 3.18 -17.67 0.42
C ASP A 64 2.43 -18.96 0.00
N SER A 65 2.57 -20.06 0.76
CA SER A 65 1.96 -21.34 0.39
C SER A 65 1.37 -22.10 1.57
N THR A 66 2.08 -22.18 2.71
CA THR A 66 1.50 -22.73 3.94
C THR A 66 0.31 -21.89 4.40
N LEU A 67 0.48 -20.57 4.34
CA LEU A 67 -0.60 -19.59 4.44
C LEU A 67 -0.36 -18.56 3.32
N SER A 68 -1.37 -18.35 2.47
CA SER A 68 -1.33 -17.39 1.35
C SER A 68 -0.97 -15.99 1.86
N GLY A 69 0.02 -15.36 1.23
CA GLY A 69 0.55 -14.04 1.59
C GLY A 69 1.41 -13.97 2.86
N TRP A 70 1.61 -15.06 3.61
CA TRP A 70 2.40 -15.06 4.84
C TRP A 70 3.85 -15.48 4.63
N TYR A 71 4.75 -14.79 5.32
CA TYR A 71 6.19 -14.96 5.21
C TYR A 71 6.82 -15.05 6.60
N LEU A 72 7.77 -15.98 6.76
CA LEU A 72 8.63 -16.09 7.92
C LEU A 72 10.08 -15.92 7.48
N VAL A 73 10.76 -14.98 8.11
CA VAL A 73 12.17 -14.66 7.84
C VAL A 73 12.86 -14.16 9.09
N THR A 74 14.17 -14.34 9.16
CA THR A 74 15.01 -13.83 10.26
C THR A 74 16.24 -13.16 9.68
N ASP A 75 16.98 -12.42 10.49
CA ASP A 75 18.26 -11.84 10.06
C ASP A 75 19.32 -12.92 9.75
N LEU A 76 19.18 -14.14 10.33
CA LEU A 76 20.07 -15.28 10.05
C LEU A 76 19.51 -16.27 9.02
N THR A 77 18.18 -16.40 8.94
CA THR A 77 17.50 -17.43 8.15
C THR A 77 16.62 -16.74 7.11
N PRO A 78 17.14 -16.54 5.88
CA PRO A 78 16.43 -15.80 4.83
C PRO A 78 15.20 -16.55 4.29
N SER A 79 15.11 -17.87 4.51
CA SER A 79 13.95 -18.68 4.14
C SER A 79 13.71 -19.76 5.19
N VAL A 80 12.68 -19.55 6.00
CA VAL A 80 12.21 -20.52 6.99
C VAL A 80 11.48 -21.65 6.27
N THR A 81 11.84 -22.90 6.57
CA THR A 81 11.26 -24.09 5.93
C THR A 81 10.47 -24.97 6.90
N THR A 82 10.52 -24.67 8.20
CA THR A 82 9.77 -25.37 9.23
C THR A 82 9.40 -24.43 10.36
N TYR A 83 8.30 -24.75 11.04
CA TYR A 83 7.93 -24.14 12.32
C TYR A 83 7.64 -25.25 13.34
N GLN A 84 7.81 -24.92 14.61
CA GLN A 84 7.52 -25.82 15.72
C GLN A 84 6.04 -25.77 16.08
N VAL A 85 5.50 -26.85 16.63
CA VAL A 85 4.16 -26.83 17.24
C VAL A 85 4.36 -26.88 18.74
N SER A 86 3.86 -25.88 19.46
CA SER A 86 4.12 -25.71 20.89
C SER A 86 2.86 -25.22 21.60
N ASN A 87 2.71 -25.60 22.87
CA ASN A 87 1.71 -25.04 23.79
C ASN A 87 2.35 -24.05 24.78
N GLY A 88 3.52 -23.49 24.43
CA GLY A 88 4.30 -22.61 25.30
C GLY A 88 5.39 -23.31 26.13
N SER A 89 5.36 -24.64 26.24
CA SER A 89 6.35 -25.39 27.04
C SER A 89 7.74 -25.44 26.40
N SER A 90 7.83 -25.34 25.07
CA SER A 90 9.08 -25.40 24.34
C SER A 90 10.00 -24.22 24.67
N THR A 91 11.30 -24.51 24.87
CA THR A 91 12.39 -23.52 24.96
C THR A 91 13.16 -23.40 23.65
N THR A 92 12.80 -24.18 22.63
CA THR A 92 13.53 -24.23 21.38
C THR A 92 13.30 -22.93 20.60
N GLY A 93 14.38 -22.22 20.30
CA GLY A 93 14.32 -21.05 19.45
C GLY A 93 13.78 -21.40 18.07
N GLY A 94 12.84 -20.61 17.56
CA GLY A 94 12.04 -21.02 16.42
C GLY A 94 10.87 -20.09 16.14
N PHE A 95 10.31 -20.17 14.94
CA PHE A 95 8.90 -19.85 14.75
C PHE A 95 8.06 -21.00 15.27
N HIS A 96 6.91 -20.67 15.86
CA HIS A 96 5.98 -21.62 16.44
C HIS A 96 4.57 -21.31 15.94
N GLY A 97 3.85 -22.35 15.55
CA GLY A 97 2.41 -22.34 15.67
C GLY A 97 2.15 -22.66 17.13
N PHE A 98 1.62 -21.71 17.89
CA PHE A 98 1.23 -21.89 19.28
C PHE A 98 -0.22 -22.32 19.40
N GLY A 99 -0.58 -22.91 20.54
CA GLY A 99 -1.93 -23.40 20.82
C GLY A 99 -1.88 -24.58 21.80
N THR A 100 -2.91 -24.73 22.62
CA THR A 100 -2.99 -25.82 23.60
C THR A 100 -3.02 -27.19 22.92
N ALA A 101 -2.66 -28.25 23.66
CA ALA A 101 -2.53 -29.59 23.07
C ALA A 101 -3.86 -30.03 22.43
N SER A 102 -3.80 -30.40 21.14
CA SER A 102 -4.95 -30.83 20.34
C SER A 102 -5.97 -29.74 19.97
N ALA A 103 -5.72 -28.47 20.30
CA ALA A 103 -6.60 -27.37 19.91
C ALA A 103 -6.44 -27.02 18.42
N SER A 104 -7.57 -26.79 17.76
CA SER A 104 -7.64 -26.15 16.44
C SER A 104 -7.32 -24.67 16.49
N ASP A 105 -7.40 -24.08 17.69
CA ASP A 105 -7.09 -22.69 17.98
C ASP A 105 -5.57 -22.48 17.99
N ARG A 106 -5.03 -21.82 16.97
CA ARG A 106 -3.59 -21.66 16.79
C ARG A 106 -3.25 -20.19 16.59
N ALA A 107 -2.14 -19.75 17.18
CA ALA A 107 -1.52 -18.46 16.89
C ALA A 107 -0.16 -18.63 16.19
N LEU A 108 0.28 -17.65 15.41
CA LEU A 108 1.60 -17.67 14.77
C LEU A 108 2.58 -16.75 15.49
N GLY A 109 3.70 -17.30 15.93
CA GLY A 109 4.63 -16.58 16.81
C GLY A 109 6.06 -17.12 16.77
N GLY A 110 6.86 -16.68 17.74
CA GLY A 110 8.26 -17.08 17.86
C GLY A 110 8.73 -17.19 19.30
N VAL A 111 9.82 -17.94 19.49
CA VAL A 111 10.71 -17.81 20.64
C VAL A 111 12.06 -17.41 20.08
N PRO A 112 12.50 -16.16 20.24
CA PRO A 112 13.81 -15.73 19.78
C PRO A 112 14.95 -16.53 20.43
N SER A 113 16.07 -16.61 19.71
CA SER A 113 17.32 -17.15 20.25
C SER A 113 18.50 -16.74 19.40
N ASN A 114 19.71 -16.77 19.98
CA ASN A 114 20.95 -16.48 19.27
C ASN A 114 21.18 -17.35 18.02
N ALA A 115 20.79 -18.63 18.10
CA ALA A 115 21.01 -19.58 17.01
C ALA A 115 20.03 -19.40 15.83
N TYR A 116 18.91 -18.69 16.04
CA TYR A 116 17.81 -18.63 15.07
C TYR A 116 17.52 -17.21 14.58
N TRP A 117 17.48 -16.21 15.47
CA TRP A 117 17.23 -14.78 15.13
C TRP A 117 18.50 -13.97 14.89
N GLY A 118 19.65 -14.39 15.43
CA GLY A 118 20.87 -13.57 15.41
C GLY A 118 21.28 -13.12 16.79
N ALA A 119 22.30 -12.28 16.90
CA ALA A 119 22.87 -11.90 18.20
C ALA A 119 21.84 -11.23 19.13
N SER A 120 21.90 -11.56 20.42
CA SER A 120 21.09 -10.93 21.46
C SER A 120 21.21 -9.41 21.43
N GLY A 121 20.06 -8.74 21.60
CA GLY A 121 19.87 -7.29 21.51
C GLY A 121 19.84 -6.71 20.09
N THR A 122 20.07 -7.50 19.03
CA THR A 122 20.13 -6.97 17.66
C THR A 122 19.45 -7.82 16.60
N GLY A 123 19.55 -9.15 16.68
CA GLY A 123 18.96 -10.07 15.72
C GLY A 123 17.44 -10.10 15.81
N LYS A 124 16.78 -10.26 14.67
CA LYS A 124 15.31 -10.17 14.57
C LYS A 124 14.72 -11.31 13.76
N GLY A 125 13.45 -11.58 14.04
CA GLY A 125 12.56 -12.37 13.21
C GLY A 125 11.36 -11.54 12.82
N TYR A 126 10.77 -11.90 11.69
CA TYR A 126 9.68 -11.16 11.09
C TYR A 126 8.60 -12.13 10.65
N ILE A 127 7.38 -11.87 11.12
CA ILE A 127 6.17 -12.45 10.58
C ILE A 127 5.64 -11.41 9.59
N GLY A 128 5.68 -11.72 8.30
CA GLY A 128 5.28 -10.83 7.22
C GLY A 128 3.95 -11.25 6.60
N LEU A 129 3.16 -10.28 6.17
CA LEU A 129 1.96 -10.47 5.37
C LEU A 129 2.02 -9.55 4.15
N THR A 130 1.76 -10.09 2.96
CA THR A 130 1.52 -9.30 1.75
C THR A 130 0.06 -9.41 1.36
N LEU A 131 -0.60 -8.28 1.16
CA LEU A 131 -1.95 -8.19 0.60
C LEU A 131 -1.93 -7.42 -0.72
N GLN A 132 -2.53 -8.00 -1.76
CA GLN A 132 -2.78 -7.29 -3.02
C GLN A 132 -4.13 -6.57 -2.99
N ASN A 133 -4.16 -5.32 -3.44
CA ASN A 133 -5.39 -4.59 -3.69
C ASN A 133 -6.05 -5.09 -4.99
N THR A 134 -6.98 -6.01 -4.86
CA THR A 134 -7.79 -6.55 -5.97
C THR A 134 -9.19 -5.95 -6.03
N THR A 135 -9.44 -4.87 -5.29
CA THR A 135 -10.79 -4.28 -5.13
C THR A 135 -11.31 -3.57 -6.39
N GLY A 136 -10.43 -3.27 -7.35
CA GLY A 136 -10.73 -2.43 -8.51
C GLY A 136 -10.76 -0.93 -8.21
N LEU A 137 -10.57 -0.53 -6.95
CA LEU A 137 -10.52 0.85 -6.48
C LEU A 137 -9.20 1.10 -5.74
N ASN A 138 -8.89 2.37 -5.46
CA ASN A 138 -7.76 2.70 -4.60
C ASN A 138 -8.17 2.53 -3.13
N ILE A 139 -7.22 2.14 -2.27
CA ILE A 139 -7.46 2.04 -0.82
C ILE A 139 -6.88 3.28 -0.13
N SER A 140 -7.72 3.98 0.64
CA SER A 140 -7.36 5.15 1.43
C SER A 140 -7.00 4.80 2.88
N ASP A 141 -7.60 3.75 3.42
CA ASP A 141 -7.44 3.40 4.83
C ASP A 141 -7.49 1.89 5.04
N LEU A 142 -6.78 1.42 6.07
CA LEU A 142 -6.84 0.05 6.56
C LEU A 142 -7.21 0.07 8.05
N ALA A 143 -8.38 -0.46 8.41
CA ALA A 143 -8.71 -0.78 9.79
C ALA A 143 -8.14 -2.16 10.11
N VAL A 144 -7.09 -2.21 10.93
CA VAL A 144 -6.38 -3.42 11.32
C VAL A 144 -6.74 -3.76 12.76
N SER A 145 -7.06 -5.03 13.04
CA SER A 145 -7.21 -5.56 14.39
C SER A 145 -6.65 -6.97 14.49
N TYR A 146 -6.09 -7.32 15.65
CA TYR A 146 -5.61 -8.68 15.93
C TYR A 146 -5.47 -8.92 17.44
N THR A 147 -5.34 -10.17 17.85
CA THR A 147 -5.01 -10.56 19.22
C THR A 147 -3.51 -10.84 19.32
N GLY A 148 -2.81 -10.07 20.16
CA GLY A 148 -1.44 -10.38 20.54
C GLY A 148 -1.43 -11.34 21.72
N GLU A 149 -0.68 -12.43 21.63
CA GLU A 149 -0.68 -13.48 22.65
C GLU A 149 0.71 -13.81 23.17
N GLN A 150 0.81 -14.10 24.46
CA GLN A 150 2.03 -14.58 25.09
C GLN A 150 1.87 -16.04 25.52
N TRP A 151 2.66 -16.91 24.88
CA TRP A 151 2.67 -18.35 25.13
C TRP A 151 3.80 -18.79 26.05
N ARG A 152 4.78 -17.93 26.30
CA ARG A 152 5.88 -18.27 27.21
C ARG A 152 6.41 -17.05 27.95
N ASN A 153 6.57 -17.19 29.26
CA ASN A 153 7.48 -16.36 30.02
C ASN A 153 8.88 -17.00 29.99
N GLY A 154 9.85 -16.26 29.43
CA GLY A 154 11.25 -16.68 29.32
C GLY A 154 12.01 -16.72 30.66
N GLY A 155 11.42 -16.20 31.74
CA GLY A 155 12.17 -15.92 32.97
C GLY A 155 12.91 -14.59 32.92
N ASN A 156 12.43 -13.66 32.08
CA ASN A 156 12.95 -12.31 31.94
C ASN A 156 12.00 -11.32 32.61
N THR A 157 12.53 -10.35 33.35
CA THR A 157 11.73 -9.32 34.03
C THR A 157 11.45 -8.11 33.16
N THR A 158 12.01 -8.07 31.95
CA THR A 158 11.69 -7.06 30.94
C THR A 158 10.58 -7.60 30.05
N ALA A 159 9.57 -6.78 29.75
CA ALA A 159 8.53 -7.16 28.80
C ALA A 159 9.08 -7.07 27.36
N HIS A 160 8.80 -8.09 26.56
CA HIS A 160 9.24 -8.20 25.17
C HIS A 160 8.08 -7.84 24.24
N SER A 161 8.37 -7.43 23.00
CA SER A 161 7.33 -6.90 22.10
C SER A 161 7.46 -7.38 20.66
N LEU A 162 6.31 -7.56 20.03
CA LEU A 162 6.16 -7.59 18.58
C LEU A 162 5.90 -6.15 18.08
N VAL A 163 6.79 -5.64 17.24
CA VAL A 163 6.68 -4.29 16.67
C VAL A 163 6.01 -4.36 15.30
N PHE A 164 4.93 -3.60 15.12
CA PHE A 164 4.17 -3.56 13.88
C PHE A 164 4.62 -2.42 12.96
N GLU A 165 4.87 -2.76 11.71
CA GLU A 165 5.18 -1.80 10.65
C GLU A 165 4.51 -2.19 9.33
N TYR A 166 4.29 -1.21 8.45
CA TYR A 166 3.78 -1.45 7.10
C TYR A 166 4.58 -0.73 6.02
N LYS A 167 4.39 -1.17 4.77
CA LYS A 167 4.95 -0.55 3.56
C LYS A 167 4.01 -0.77 2.38
N ILE A 168 3.87 0.24 1.52
CA ILE A 168 3.16 0.12 0.24
C ILE A 168 4.18 -0.22 -0.86
N SER A 169 3.80 -1.08 -1.80
CA SER A 169 4.65 -1.52 -2.90
C SER A 169 3.85 -1.64 -4.21
N ALA A 170 4.43 -1.15 -5.31
CA ALA A 170 3.84 -1.30 -6.64
C ALA A 170 3.92 -2.74 -7.18
N THR A 171 4.85 -3.55 -6.65
CA THR A 171 5.06 -4.95 -7.07
C THR A 171 5.01 -5.89 -5.87
N ALA A 172 4.64 -7.15 -6.11
CA ALA A 172 4.76 -8.20 -5.11
C ALA A 172 6.22 -8.32 -4.63
N PRO A 173 6.46 -8.72 -3.36
CA PRO A 173 7.81 -9.04 -2.92
C PRO A 173 8.36 -10.22 -3.71
N ALA A 174 9.66 -10.17 -4.06
CA ALA A 174 10.32 -11.26 -4.76
C ALA A 174 10.40 -12.54 -3.91
N ASP A 175 10.65 -12.37 -2.61
CA ASP A 175 10.70 -13.43 -1.60
C ASP A 175 10.61 -12.83 -0.18
N ALA A 176 10.79 -13.67 0.84
CA ALA A 176 10.67 -13.30 2.25
C ALA A 176 11.73 -12.27 2.71
N SER A 177 12.85 -12.10 2.01
CA SER A 177 13.86 -11.09 2.35
C SER A 177 13.35 -9.66 2.24
N ALA A 178 12.21 -9.43 1.58
CA ALA A 178 11.55 -8.13 1.61
C ALA A 178 11.23 -7.66 3.05
N PHE A 179 10.99 -8.60 3.97
CA PHE A 179 10.59 -8.32 5.35
C PHE A 179 11.74 -8.13 6.34
N ASN A 180 12.95 -8.63 6.07
CA ASN A 180 14.12 -8.46 6.94
C ASN A 180 15.03 -7.27 6.52
N THR A 181 14.41 -6.24 5.95
CA THR A 181 15.08 -4.99 5.57
C THR A 181 15.10 -3.98 6.71
N SER A 182 16.03 -3.01 6.65
CA SER A 182 16.03 -1.85 7.55
C SER A 182 14.63 -1.22 7.66
N SER A 183 14.29 -0.66 8.83
CA SER A 183 13.05 0.11 9.02
C SER A 183 12.94 1.34 8.13
N THR A 184 14.02 1.74 7.45
CA THR A 184 13.97 2.79 6.42
C THR A 184 12.99 2.39 5.30
N GLY A 185 11.92 3.17 5.13
CA GLY A 185 10.86 2.89 4.16
C GLY A 185 9.72 2.01 4.68
N TRP A 186 9.78 1.60 5.95
CA TRP A 186 8.64 1.07 6.70
C TRP A 186 8.05 2.19 7.57
N THR A 187 6.73 2.14 7.77
CA THR A 187 6.00 3.07 8.64
C THR A 187 5.51 2.31 9.87
N ALA A 188 5.94 2.74 11.05
CA ALA A 188 5.53 2.13 12.32
C ALA A 188 4.11 2.56 12.73
N VAL A 189 3.33 1.61 13.24
CA VAL A 189 2.00 1.88 13.82
C VAL A 189 2.03 1.41 15.28
N THR A 190 2.48 2.28 16.17
CA THR A 190 2.81 1.89 17.56
C THR A 190 1.62 1.38 18.36
N SER A 191 0.39 1.78 18.02
CA SER A 191 -0.84 1.25 18.63
C SER A 191 -1.12 -0.22 18.26
N LEU A 192 -0.42 -0.75 17.26
CA LEU A 192 -0.43 -2.16 16.86
C LEU A 192 0.80 -2.91 17.38
N ASN A 193 1.64 -2.32 18.25
CA ASN A 193 2.69 -3.09 18.91
C ASN A 193 2.10 -3.93 20.04
N PHE A 194 2.41 -5.22 20.07
CA PHE A 194 2.04 -6.09 21.18
C PHE A 194 3.21 -6.23 22.14
N THR A 195 2.99 -5.93 23.42
CA THR A 195 3.94 -6.18 24.51
C THR A 195 3.39 -7.28 25.41
N GLY A 196 4.17 -8.34 25.61
CA GLY A 196 3.78 -9.49 26.43
C GLY A 196 3.38 -9.07 27.86
N PRO A 197 2.20 -9.47 28.38
CA PRO A 197 1.73 -9.03 29.70
C PRO A 197 2.56 -9.55 30.88
N ILE A 198 3.26 -10.67 30.73
CA ILE A 198 3.94 -11.40 31.81
C ILE A 198 5.45 -11.37 31.62
N ALA A 199 6.13 -10.58 32.46
CA ALA A 199 7.59 -10.50 32.52
C ALA A 199 8.09 -10.75 33.95
N THR A 200 8.35 -12.01 34.29
CA THR A 200 8.81 -12.40 35.64
C THR A 200 10.02 -13.32 35.56
N ALA A 201 10.81 -13.40 36.63
CA ALA A 201 12.03 -14.20 36.68
C ALA A 201 11.79 -15.72 36.58
N THR A 202 10.57 -16.20 36.80
CA THR A 202 10.24 -17.63 36.74
C THR A 202 9.77 -18.01 35.34
N ALA A 203 10.63 -18.71 34.61
CA ALA A 203 10.30 -19.21 33.28
C ALA A 203 9.17 -20.25 33.35
N GLY A 204 8.28 -20.23 32.36
CA GLY A 204 7.13 -21.14 32.31
C GLY A 204 6.33 -21.00 31.03
N ALA A 205 5.60 -22.07 30.70
CA ALA A 205 4.57 -22.03 29.67
C ALA A 205 3.43 -21.13 30.12
N LEU A 206 2.84 -20.42 29.18
CA LEU A 206 1.60 -19.68 29.32
C LEU A 206 0.62 -20.18 28.27
N ASP A 207 -0.66 -20.10 28.58
CA ASP A 207 -1.74 -20.35 27.62
C ASP A 207 -2.16 -19.00 27.03
N GLY A 208 -1.81 -18.75 25.77
CA GLY A 208 -2.03 -17.46 25.10
C GLY A 208 -3.49 -17.06 25.06
N ASN A 209 -4.39 -18.05 24.95
CA ASN A 209 -5.84 -17.89 24.89
C ASN A 209 -6.48 -17.34 26.18
N LEU A 210 -5.72 -17.30 27.28
CA LEU A 210 -6.22 -16.76 28.54
C LEU A 210 -6.14 -15.23 28.51
N PRO A 211 -7.22 -14.51 28.94
CA PRO A 211 -7.24 -13.05 28.94
C PRO A 211 -6.07 -12.35 29.66
N ALA A 212 -5.42 -13.04 30.61
CA ALA A 212 -4.25 -12.52 31.32
C ALA A 212 -2.95 -12.52 30.48
N ASN A 213 -2.92 -13.30 29.40
CA ASN A 213 -1.74 -13.53 28.57
C ASN A 213 -1.89 -12.95 27.16
N GLN A 214 -3.00 -12.27 26.87
CA GLN A 214 -3.26 -11.66 25.56
C GLN A 214 -3.72 -10.20 25.67
N ALA A 215 -3.71 -9.51 24.54
CA ALA A 215 -4.33 -8.20 24.36
C ALA A 215 -4.98 -8.12 22.98
N SER A 216 -6.09 -7.41 22.86
CA SER A 216 -6.67 -7.05 21.55
C SER A 216 -6.13 -5.70 21.10
N LEU A 217 -5.60 -5.65 19.88
CA LEU A 217 -4.99 -4.46 19.29
C LEU A 217 -5.81 -4.03 18.09
N SER A 218 -5.95 -2.71 17.90
CA SER A 218 -6.58 -2.17 16.70
C SER A 218 -6.07 -0.78 16.37
N ALA A 219 -6.07 -0.45 15.07
CA ALA A 219 -5.74 0.88 14.57
C ALA A 219 -6.35 1.11 13.18
N ASN A 220 -6.63 2.38 12.88
CA ASN A 220 -6.93 2.81 11.52
C ASN A 220 -5.68 3.45 10.93
N ILE A 221 -5.10 2.82 9.92
CA ILE A 221 -4.01 3.38 9.13
C ILE A 221 -4.64 4.22 8.02
N THR A 222 -4.52 5.54 8.11
CA THR A 222 -5.23 6.48 7.23
C THR A 222 -4.32 7.20 6.24
N GLY A 223 -4.90 7.77 5.18
CA GLY A 223 -4.16 8.60 4.22
C GLY A 223 -3.24 7.78 3.31
N LEU A 224 -3.61 6.52 3.09
CA LEU A 224 -2.96 5.63 2.15
C LEU A 224 -3.41 5.97 0.71
N ASN A 225 -2.63 5.51 -0.25
CA ASN A 225 -2.99 5.55 -1.66
C ASN A 225 -2.48 4.27 -2.32
N ILE A 226 -3.04 3.13 -1.92
CA ILE A 226 -2.69 1.83 -2.50
C ILE A 226 -3.52 1.70 -3.78
N LEU A 227 -2.89 1.82 -4.94
CA LEU A 227 -3.60 1.77 -6.21
C LEU A 227 -4.14 0.35 -6.46
N SER A 228 -5.14 0.24 -7.35
CA SER A 228 -5.59 -1.09 -7.79
C SER A 228 -4.42 -1.89 -8.36
N ASN A 229 -4.32 -3.16 -7.95
CA ASN A 229 -3.26 -4.12 -8.22
C ASN A 229 -1.91 -3.89 -7.52
N GLU A 230 -1.75 -2.83 -6.73
CA GLU A 230 -0.61 -2.66 -5.84
C GLU A 230 -0.75 -3.48 -4.55
N TYR A 231 0.28 -3.43 -3.71
CA TYR A 231 0.44 -4.28 -2.55
C TYR A 231 0.66 -3.45 -1.29
N VAL A 232 0.17 -3.97 -0.17
CA VAL A 232 0.59 -3.56 1.16
C VAL A 232 1.29 -4.74 1.84
N LEU A 233 2.47 -4.46 2.38
CA LEU A 233 3.24 -5.37 3.19
C LEU A 233 3.09 -4.94 4.65
N LEU A 234 2.73 -5.87 5.52
CA LEU A 234 2.65 -5.72 6.97
C LEU A 234 3.68 -6.63 7.61
N ARG A 235 4.30 -6.20 8.72
CA ARG A 235 5.19 -7.07 9.49
C ARG A 235 5.06 -6.88 10.99
N TRP A 236 5.20 -7.99 11.70
CA TRP A 236 5.46 -8.05 13.13
C TRP A 236 6.91 -8.47 13.33
N MET A 237 7.73 -7.54 13.82
CA MET A 237 9.15 -7.77 14.13
C MET A 237 9.30 -8.17 15.59
N ASP A 238 9.98 -9.29 15.83
CA ASP A 238 10.36 -9.77 17.16
C ASP A 238 11.88 -9.65 17.33
N LEU A 239 12.32 -8.93 18.37
CA LEU A 239 13.73 -8.77 18.68
C LEU A 239 14.21 -9.98 19.48
N ASN A 240 15.39 -10.49 19.18
CA ASN A 240 16.10 -11.34 20.13
C ASN A 240 16.61 -10.46 21.26
N ASP A 241 15.87 -10.42 22.36
CA ASP A 241 16.12 -9.51 23.47
C ASP A 241 17.39 -9.91 24.25
N SER A 242 17.79 -9.05 25.18
CA SER A 242 18.87 -9.39 26.11
C SER A 242 18.41 -10.40 27.15
N GLY A 243 19.07 -11.56 27.20
CA GLY A 243 18.77 -12.63 28.16
C GLY A 243 17.90 -13.73 27.55
N ASN A 244 16.99 -14.28 28.35
CA ASN A 244 16.03 -15.28 27.87
C ASN A 244 14.82 -14.60 27.24
N ASP A 245 14.29 -15.19 26.17
CA ASP A 245 13.16 -14.62 25.44
C ASP A 245 11.80 -15.17 25.86
N HIS A 246 10.80 -14.30 25.72
CA HIS A 246 9.39 -14.67 25.79
C HIS A 246 8.94 -15.34 24.50
N GLY A 247 7.80 -16.03 24.55
CA GLY A 247 7.14 -16.58 23.37
C GLY A 247 5.93 -15.73 23.06
N LEU A 248 5.97 -14.96 21.96
CA LEU A 248 4.93 -14.03 21.54
C LEU A 248 4.34 -14.47 20.21
N ALA A 249 3.05 -14.18 19.99
CA ALA A 249 2.32 -14.57 18.79
C ALA A 249 1.28 -13.53 18.37
N VAL A 250 0.85 -13.66 17.12
CA VAL A 250 -0.25 -12.94 16.49
C VAL A 250 -1.37 -13.94 16.24
N ASP A 251 -2.60 -13.54 16.53
CA ASP A 251 -3.81 -14.31 16.26
C ASP A 251 -4.98 -13.42 15.82
N ASP A 252 -6.05 -14.01 15.29
CA ASP A 252 -7.32 -13.38 14.94
C ASP A 252 -7.16 -12.07 14.13
N LEU A 253 -6.27 -12.06 13.14
CA LEU A 253 -6.04 -10.88 12.32
C LEU A 253 -7.28 -10.60 11.46
N ASN A 254 -7.74 -9.35 11.47
CA ASN A 254 -8.75 -8.84 10.58
C ASN A 254 -8.32 -7.46 10.04
N ILE A 255 -8.48 -7.27 8.74
CA ILE A 255 -8.12 -6.04 8.03
C ILE A 255 -9.27 -5.64 7.10
N VAL A 256 -9.83 -4.46 7.33
CA VAL A 256 -10.88 -3.89 6.49
C VAL A 256 -10.32 -2.69 5.73
N ALA A 257 -10.40 -2.72 4.41
CA ALA A 257 -10.01 -1.64 3.53
C ALA A 257 -11.16 -0.65 3.28
N THR A 258 -10.86 0.65 3.38
CA THR A 258 -11.72 1.72 2.87
C THR A 258 -11.24 2.08 1.46
N THR A 259 -12.15 2.03 0.49
CA THR A 259 -11.82 2.28 -0.92
C THR A 259 -12.38 3.61 -1.42
N PHE A 260 -11.74 4.15 -2.46
CA PHE A 260 -12.20 5.33 -3.18
C PHE A 260 -11.91 5.20 -4.68
N THR A 261 -12.73 5.87 -5.50
CA THR A 261 -12.48 6.01 -6.93
C THR A 261 -11.39 7.05 -7.17
N PRO A 262 -10.31 6.71 -7.91
CA PRO A 262 -9.35 7.72 -8.34
C PRO A 262 -10.05 8.79 -9.18
N LEU A 263 -9.63 10.06 -9.02
CA LEU A 263 -10.14 11.11 -9.89
C LEU A 263 -9.50 10.97 -11.29
N PRO A 264 -10.26 11.16 -12.37
CA PRO A 264 -9.71 11.17 -13.72
C PRO A 264 -8.78 12.37 -13.92
N SER A 265 -7.70 12.19 -14.69
CA SER A 265 -6.78 13.28 -15.04
C SER A 265 -7.33 14.12 -16.18
N LEU A 266 -7.19 15.44 -16.11
CA LEU A 266 -7.61 16.41 -17.14
C LEU A 266 -6.45 16.76 -18.07
N SER A 267 -6.72 16.83 -19.39
CA SER A 267 -5.76 17.25 -20.43
C SER A 267 -6.47 18.09 -21.50
N ILE A 268 -5.73 18.82 -22.33
CA ILE A 268 -6.26 19.57 -23.48
C ILE A 268 -5.36 19.30 -24.69
N ASN A 269 -5.94 19.13 -25.89
CA ASN A 269 -5.12 18.92 -27.09
C ASN A 269 -4.49 20.21 -27.61
N ASP A 270 -3.42 20.05 -28.36
CA ASP A 270 -2.89 21.12 -29.21
C ASP A 270 -3.76 21.28 -30.46
N VAL A 271 -3.93 22.53 -30.91
CA VAL A 271 -4.70 22.90 -32.11
C VAL A 271 -3.83 23.80 -32.99
N SER A 272 -3.82 23.53 -34.29
CA SER A 272 -3.20 24.42 -35.28
C SER A 272 -4.22 24.76 -36.34
N VAL A 273 -4.53 26.05 -36.49
CA VAL A 273 -5.39 26.58 -37.53
C VAL A 273 -4.62 27.56 -38.42
N THR A 274 -5.06 27.70 -39.68
CA THR A 274 -4.56 28.77 -40.56
C THR A 274 -5.54 29.93 -40.46
N GLU A 275 -5.09 31.09 -39.98
CA GLU A 275 -5.93 32.28 -39.79
C GLU A 275 -6.41 32.89 -41.12
N GLY A 276 -5.54 32.91 -42.14
CA GLY A 276 -5.83 33.54 -43.42
C GLY A 276 -5.68 35.06 -43.37
N ASP A 277 -5.84 35.73 -44.51
CA ASP A 277 -5.54 37.16 -44.63
C ASP A 277 -6.75 38.06 -44.27
N ALA A 278 -7.92 37.45 -44.02
CA ALA A 278 -9.17 38.11 -43.63
C ALA A 278 -10.19 37.09 -43.11
N GLY A 279 -11.19 37.57 -42.35
CA GLY A 279 -12.28 36.73 -41.81
C GLY A 279 -11.90 36.09 -40.49
N THR A 280 -12.62 35.03 -40.10
CA THR A 280 -12.38 34.34 -38.82
C THR A 280 -12.39 32.82 -39.02
N THR A 281 -11.53 32.13 -38.28
CA THR A 281 -11.47 30.66 -38.20
C THR A 281 -11.68 30.24 -36.75
N SER A 282 -12.45 29.17 -36.50
CA SER A 282 -12.58 28.63 -35.14
C SER A 282 -11.47 27.62 -34.85
N ALA A 283 -10.74 27.83 -33.76
CA ALA A 283 -9.84 26.85 -33.17
C ALA A 283 -10.55 26.11 -32.03
N SER A 284 -10.88 24.83 -32.24
CA SER A 284 -11.60 24.03 -31.25
C SER A 284 -10.63 23.21 -30.39
N PHE A 285 -10.49 23.59 -29.13
CA PHE A 285 -9.72 22.84 -28.14
C PHE A 285 -10.64 21.84 -27.43
N THR A 286 -10.19 20.61 -27.30
CA THR A 286 -10.86 19.51 -26.62
C THR A 286 -10.15 19.22 -25.32
N VAL A 287 -10.81 19.58 -24.22
CA VAL A 287 -10.42 19.15 -22.88
C VAL A 287 -10.90 17.71 -22.70
N THR A 288 -10.02 16.81 -22.25
CA THR A 288 -10.26 15.36 -22.13
C THR A 288 -9.92 14.86 -20.75
N LEU A 289 -10.80 14.05 -20.16
CA LEU A 289 -10.55 13.23 -18.98
C LEU A 289 -9.99 11.85 -19.38
N SER A 290 -9.10 11.29 -18.56
CA SER A 290 -8.56 9.93 -18.76
C SER A 290 -9.63 8.84 -18.71
N GLU A 291 -10.73 9.09 -18.01
CA GLU A 291 -11.87 8.20 -17.83
C GLU A 291 -13.16 9.05 -17.76
N ALA A 292 -14.33 8.42 -17.84
CA ALA A 292 -15.60 9.13 -17.73
C ALA A 292 -15.70 9.86 -16.38
N ALA A 293 -16.24 11.08 -16.39
CA ALA A 293 -16.39 11.87 -15.17
C ALA A 293 -17.23 11.12 -14.12
N PRO A 294 -16.81 11.08 -12.84
CA PRO A 294 -17.55 10.42 -11.78
C PRO A 294 -18.87 11.16 -11.48
N ALA A 295 -19.65 10.61 -10.54
CA ALA A 295 -20.88 11.23 -10.08
C ALA A 295 -20.67 12.68 -9.66
N GLY A 296 -21.47 13.59 -10.20
CA GLY A 296 -21.32 15.05 -9.99
C GLY A 296 -20.46 15.78 -11.03
N GLY A 297 -19.83 15.07 -11.96
CA GLY A 297 -19.00 15.67 -13.02
C GLY A 297 -17.64 16.17 -12.54
N VAL A 298 -16.84 16.72 -13.46
CA VAL A 298 -15.58 17.39 -13.16
C VAL A 298 -15.67 18.84 -13.61
N SER A 299 -15.50 19.78 -12.69
CA SER A 299 -15.47 21.22 -12.98
C SER A 299 -14.03 21.76 -13.01
N PHE A 300 -13.77 22.69 -13.93
CA PHE A 300 -12.48 23.35 -14.11
C PHE A 300 -12.68 24.76 -14.68
N ASP A 301 -11.63 25.58 -14.58
CA ASP A 301 -11.59 26.90 -15.20
C ASP A 301 -10.68 26.83 -16.44
N ILE A 302 -11.08 27.56 -17.49
CA ILE A 302 -10.32 27.66 -18.73
C ILE A 302 -10.40 29.09 -19.26
N ALA A 303 -9.29 29.63 -19.73
CA ALA A 303 -9.24 30.95 -20.34
C ALA A 303 -8.12 31.00 -21.38
N THR A 304 -8.30 31.83 -22.39
CA THR A 304 -7.23 32.21 -23.30
C THR A 304 -6.23 33.13 -22.59
N SER A 305 -4.95 33.03 -22.96
CA SER A 305 -3.88 33.90 -22.48
C SER A 305 -2.98 34.27 -23.66
N ASP A 306 -2.49 35.51 -23.66
CA ASP A 306 -1.56 35.99 -24.68
C ASP A 306 -0.26 35.18 -24.67
N GLY A 307 0.26 34.97 -25.87
CA GLY A 307 1.54 34.32 -26.13
C GLY A 307 2.27 35.06 -27.25
N THR A 308 2.55 34.38 -28.35
CA THR A 308 2.99 35.04 -29.59
C THR A 308 1.83 35.67 -30.36
N ALA A 309 0.63 35.10 -30.24
CA ALA A 309 -0.61 35.73 -30.65
C ALA A 309 -1.14 36.56 -29.47
N THR A 310 -1.63 37.77 -29.72
CA THR A 310 -2.09 38.71 -28.69
C THR A 310 -3.45 39.31 -29.03
N ILE A 311 -4.21 39.65 -27.98
CA ILE A 311 -5.47 40.41 -28.14
C ILE A 311 -5.19 41.83 -28.68
N ALA A 312 -4.03 42.40 -28.36
CA ALA A 312 -3.65 43.76 -28.78
C ALA A 312 -3.46 43.87 -30.30
N ASP A 313 -2.93 42.80 -30.91
CA ASP A 313 -2.74 42.69 -32.37
C ASP A 313 -3.98 42.11 -33.06
N ASN A 314 -5.06 41.87 -32.32
CA ASN A 314 -6.32 41.32 -32.81
C ASN A 314 -6.19 39.89 -33.40
N ASP A 315 -5.17 39.10 -33.01
CA ASP A 315 -4.98 37.73 -33.53
C ASP A 315 -6.14 36.78 -33.17
N TYR A 316 -6.79 37.00 -32.02
CA TYR A 316 -7.88 36.16 -31.54
C TYR A 316 -8.81 36.91 -30.59
N ASP A 317 -10.05 36.41 -30.45
CA ASP A 317 -11.00 36.91 -29.46
C ASP A 317 -10.78 36.23 -28.11
N ALA A 318 -10.57 37.02 -27.05
CA ALA A 318 -10.44 36.49 -25.70
C ALA A 318 -11.67 35.67 -25.30
N ASN A 319 -11.46 34.44 -24.83
CA ASN A 319 -12.52 33.57 -24.34
C ASN A 319 -12.16 33.01 -22.95
N SER A 320 -13.16 32.81 -22.11
CA SER A 320 -12.99 32.16 -20.81
C SER A 320 -14.28 31.50 -20.34
N ALA A 321 -14.14 30.42 -19.58
CA ALA A 321 -15.21 29.77 -18.88
C ALA A 321 -14.75 29.42 -17.47
N THR A 322 -15.48 29.93 -16.47
CA THR A 322 -15.30 29.55 -15.07
C THR A 322 -16.33 28.49 -14.71
N GLY A 323 -15.91 27.44 -14.00
CA GLY A 323 -16.76 26.30 -13.68
C GLY A 323 -17.23 25.51 -14.92
N ALA A 324 -16.46 25.51 -16.02
CA ALA A 324 -16.69 24.62 -17.14
C ALA A 324 -16.72 23.18 -16.62
N THR A 325 -17.65 22.37 -17.10
CA THR A 325 -17.90 21.05 -16.49
C THR A 325 -17.95 19.97 -17.56
N ILE A 326 -17.17 18.91 -17.38
CA ILE A 326 -17.39 17.63 -18.04
C ILE A 326 -18.42 16.88 -17.18
N ALA A 327 -19.65 16.77 -17.71
CA ALA A 327 -20.76 16.16 -17.00
C ALA A 327 -20.46 14.69 -16.67
N GLU A 328 -21.10 14.17 -15.62
CA GLU A 328 -21.05 12.74 -15.25
C GLU A 328 -21.23 11.84 -16.48
N GLY A 329 -20.36 10.84 -16.62
CA GLY A 329 -20.38 9.91 -17.74
C GLY A 329 -19.75 10.44 -19.05
N ALA A 330 -19.51 11.74 -19.18
CA ALA A 330 -18.79 12.32 -20.31
C ALA A 330 -17.27 12.29 -20.09
N THR A 331 -16.51 12.36 -21.17
CA THR A 331 -15.03 12.38 -21.15
C THR A 331 -14.45 13.65 -21.71
N THR A 332 -15.22 14.50 -22.38
CA THR A 332 -14.70 15.67 -23.09
C THR A 332 -15.53 16.93 -22.91
N TYR A 333 -14.86 18.07 -23.06
CA TYR A 333 -15.46 19.41 -23.15
C TYR A 333 -14.77 20.17 -24.30
N SER A 334 -15.55 20.82 -25.16
CA SER A 334 -15.03 21.62 -26.27
C SER A 334 -14.98 23.09 -25.87
N PHE A 335 -13.84 23.72 -26.14
CA PHE A 335 -13.57 25.13 -25.90
C PHE A 335 -13.12 25.76 -27.21
N ASP A 336 -14.02 26.50 -27.85
CA ASP A 336 -13.78 27.15 -29.13
C ASP A 336 -13.21 28.56 -28.94
N VAL A 337 -12.16 28.88 -29.69
CA VAL A 337 -11.54 30.21 -29.72
C VAL A 337 -11.64 30.76 -31.15
N THR A 338 -12.18 31.96 -31.30
CA THR A 338 -12.20 32.66 -32.58
C THR A 338 -10.80 33.20 -32.87
N VAL A 339 -10.22 32.74 -33.98
CA VAL A 339 -8.97 33.24 -34.55
C VAL A 339 -9.30 34.19 -35.69
N ASN A 340 -8.73 35.38 -35.67
CA ASN A 340 -8.98 36.41 -36.66
C ASN A 340 -7.90 36.37 -37.74
N GLY A 341 -8.29 36.39 -39.01
CA GLY A 341 -7.36 36.52 -40.12
C GLY A 341 -6.95 37.98 -40.31
N ASP A 342 -5.66 38.24 -40.47
CA ASP A 342 -5.09 39.56 -40.71
C ASP A 342 -3.89 39.50 -41.69
N THR A 343 -3.34 40.67 -42.00
CA THR A 343 -2.17 40.79 -42.89
C THR A 343 -0.88 41.14 -42.15
N ASP A 344 -0.91 41.22 -40.83
CA ASP A 344 0.21 41.66 -40.00
C ASP A 344 0.99 40.43 -39.50
N ILE A 345 2.32 40.44 -39.68
CA ILE A 345 3.19 39.28 -39.40
C ILE A 345 3.74 39.34 -37.98
#